data_AF-A0AB73LM02-F1
#
_entry.id   AF-A0AB73LM02-F1
#
_cell.length_a   1.000
_cell.length_b   1.000
_cell.length_c   1.000
_cell.angle_alpha   90.00
_cell.angle_beta   90.00
_cell.angle_gamma   90.00
#
_symmetry.space_group_name_H-M   'P 1'
#
loop_
_entity.id
_entity.type
_entity.pdbx_description
1 polymer ?
#
loop_
_entity_poly.entity_id
_entity_poly.type
_entity_poly.pdbx_seq_one_letter_code
_entity_poly.pdbx_strand_id
1 'polypeptide(L)'
;MKFRILNLFFFVIIYGGIGCSIGTRTDACKADLKRDYSSTFCEVLSLAPLAANKDEFYLSGISDLILGCLLYYENIKECEKEGNRYTPALYSRE
;
A
#
# COMPACT_ATOMS: atom_id res chain seq x y z
N MET A 1 3.48 -37.56 23.15
CA MET A 1 2.39 -36.69 22.65
C MET A 1 2.71 -35.19 22.64
N LYS A 2 3.68 -34.68 23.40
CA LYS A 2 4.03 -33.24 23.47
C LYS A 2 4.66 -32.65 22.18
N PHE A 3 5.40 -33.45 21.40
CA PHE A 3 6.07 -32.98 20.17
C PHE A 3 5.13 -32.69 18.99
N ARG A 4 3.95 -33.33 18.92
CA ARG A 4 3.00 -33.14 17.80
C ARG A 4 2.29 -31.79 17.86
N ILE A 5 1.99 -31.29 19.06
CA ILE A 5 1.37 -29.98 19.26
C ILE A 5 2.37 -28.85 18.97
N LEU A 6 3.63 -29.03 19.36
CA LEU A 6 4.70 -28.05 19.11
C LEU A 6 4.93 -27.85 17.60
N ASN A 7 4.98 -28.94 16.81
CA ASN A 7 5.08 -28.83 15.35
C ASN A 7 3.89 -28.09 14.74
N LEU A 8 2.67 -28.29 15.27
CA LEU A 8 1.47 -27.65 14.75
C LEU A 8 1.50 -26.12 14.95
N PHE A 9 2.02 -25.65 16.10
CA PHE A 9 2.25 -24.23 16.34
C PHE A 9 3.30 -23.64 15.39
N PHE A 10 4.39 -24.36 15.12
CA PHE A 10 5.40 -23.93 14.14
C PHE A 10 4.81 -23.81 12.73
N PHE A 11 3.94 -24.73 12.31
CA PHE A 11 3.24 -24.63 11.03
C PHE A 11 2.31 -23.41 10.97
N VAL A 12 1.59 -23.09 12.05
CA VAL A 12 0.73 -21.89 12.09
C VAL A 12 1.55 -20.59 12.04
N ILE A 13 2.70 -20.54 12.70
CA ILE A 13 3.56 -19.35 12.70
C ILE A 13 4.28 -19.19 11.35
N ILE A 14 4.78 -20.28 10.76
CA ILE A 14 5.44 -20.26 9.46
C ILE A 14 4.41 -19.97 8.37
N TYR A 15 3.31 -20.71 8.26
CA TYR A 15 2.34 -20.50 7.18
C TYR A 15 1.42 -19.29 7.39
N GLY A 16 1.13 -18.91 8.64
CA GLY A 16 0.35 -17.72 8.96
C GLY A 16 1.16 -16.42 8.99
N GLY A 17 2.49 -16.50 9.11
CA GLY A 17 3.37 -15.34 9.22
C GLY A 17 3.89 -14.77 7.89
N ILE A 18 3.80 -15.50 6.78
CA ILE A 18 4.46 -15.14 5.51
C ILE A 18 3.54 -14.29 4.62
N GLY A 19 3.08 -13.14 5.12
CA GLY A 19 2.60 -12.08 4.24
C GLY A 19 1.15 -11.65 4.40
N CYS A 20 0.39 -12.18 5.37
CA CYS A 20 -0.93 -11.62 5.70
C CYS A 20 -0.86 -10.75 6.97
N SER A 21 -1.52 -9.60 6.93
CA SER A 21 -1.84 -8.74 8.07
C SER A 21 -3.31 -8.84 8.40
N ILE A 22 -3.61 -8.78 9.70
CA ILE A 22 -4.96 -8.61 10.24
C ILE A 22 -5.14 -7.14 10.55
N GLY A 23 -6.20 -6.54 10.00
CA GLY A 23 -6.59 -5.19 10.31
C GLY A 23 -8.03 -4.95 9.92
N THR A 24 -8.33 -3.74 9.48
CA THR A 24 -9.68 -3.32 9.10
C THR A 24 -9.84 -3.36 7.57
N ARG A 25 -11.08 -3.31 7.06
CA ARG A 25 -11.29 -3.15 5.61
C ARG A 25 -10.66 -1.87 5.06
N THR A 26 -10.60 -0.80 5.87
CA THR A 26 -9.86 0.42 5.54
C THR A 26 -8.37 0.15 5.36
N ASP A 27 -7.76 -0.67 6.21
CA ASP A 27 -6.33 -0.99 6.11
C ASP A 27 -6.04 -1.90 4.91
N ALA A 28 -6.93 -2.86 4.63
CA ALA A 28 -6.85 -3.71 3.45
C ALA A 28 -6.92 -2.89 2.15
N CYS A 29 -7.90 -1.98 2.05
CA CYS A 29 -8.03 -1.09 0.90
C CYS A 29 -6.78 -0.24 0.69
N LYS A 30 -6.21 0.35 1.76
CA LYS A 30 -4.96 1.13 1.68
C LYS A 30 -3.76 0.29 1.26
N ALA A 31 -3.69 -0.97 1.70
CA ALA A 31 -2.63 -1.89 1.32
C ALA A 31 -2.71 -2.27 -0.16
N ASP A 32 -3.90 -2.64 -0.65
CA ASP A 32 -4.14 -2.92 -2.07
C ASP A 32 -3.85 -1.68 -2.92
N LEU A 33 -4.29 -0.49 -2.44
CA LEU A 33 -4.04 0.77 -3.13
C LEU A 33 -2.54 1.06 -3.25
N LYS A 34 -1.75 0.77 -2.21
CA LYS A 34 -0.29 0.97 -2.25
C LYS A 34 0.40 0.02 -3.24
N ARG A 35 -0.20 -1.14 -3.50
CA ARG A 35 0.30 -2.16 -4.44
C ARG A 35 -0.02 -1.79 -5.89
N ASP A 36 -1.25 -1.38 -6.16
CA ASP A 36 -1.72 -1.01 -7.50
C ASP A 36 -1.31 0.41 -7.90
N TYR A 37 -1.32 1.32 -6.93
CA TYR A 37 -0.95 2.71 -7.05
C TYR A 37 0.23 3.00 -6.11
N SER A 38 1.42 3.11 -6.68
CA SER A 38 2.59 3.29 -5.82
C SER A 38 2.61 4.70 -5.21
N SER A 39 2.88 4.77 -3.90
CA SER A 39 3.27 6.03 -3.23
C SER A 39 4.52 6.64 -3.89
N THR A 40 5.24 5.85 -4.68
CA THR A 40 6.40 6.22 -5.46
C THR A 40 6.12 7.39 -6.40
N PHE A 41 4.91 7.56 -6.94
CA PHE A 41 4.59 8.77 -7.73
C PHE A 41 4.73 10.04 -6.89
N CYS A 42 4.20 10.05 -5.66
CA CYS A 42 4.37 11.18 -4.73
C CYS A 42 5.81 11.32 -4.22
N GLU A 43 6.49 10.21 -3.95
CA GLU A 43 7.88 10.22 -3.47
C GLU A 43 8.84 10.74 -4.55
N VAL A 44 8.70 10.31 -5.80
CA VAL A 44 9.52 10.80 -6.92
C VAL A 44 9.17 12.24 -7.27
N LEU A 45 7.90 12.66 -7.10
CA LEU A 45 7.53 14.06 -7.27
C LEU A 45 8.25 14.97 -6.27
N SER A 46 8.46 14.51 -5.03
CA SER A 46 9.23 15.27 -4.03
C SER A 46 10.71 15.46 -4.42
N LEU A 47 11.23 14.58 -5.29
CA LEU A 47 12.57 14.65 -5.85
C LEU A 47 12.64 15.45 -7.17
N ALA A 48 11.51 15.76 -7.80
CA ALA A 48 11.42 16.56 -9.02
C ALA A 48 12.22 17.88 -8.98
N PRO A 49 12.21 18.68 -7.89
CA PRO A 49 13.01 19.92 -7.85
C PRO A 49 14.53 19.69 -7.93
N LEU A 50 15.03 18.49 -7.61
CA LEU A 50 16.45 18.15 -7.73
C LEU A 50 16.88 17.84 -9.17
N ALA A 51 15.92 17.47 -10.03
CA ALA A 51 16.16 17.08 -11.42
C ALA A 51 15.70 18.16 -12.43
N ALA A 52 15.28 19.33 -11.95
CA ALA A 52 14.66 20.36 -12.77
C ALA A 52 15.64 20.99 -13.79
N ASN A 53 15.70 20.41 -14.98
CA ASN A 53 16.14 21.08 -16.20
C ASN A 53 14.89 21.69 -16.88
N LYS A 54 15.02 22.88 -17.48
CA LYS A 54 13.91 23.66 -18.06
C LYS A 54 13.40 23.11 -19.41
N ASP A 55 13.42 21.80 -19.59
CA ASP A 55 12.97 21.15 -20.82
C ASP A 55 11.48 20.81 -20.73
N GLU A 56 10.76 20.98 -21.84
CA GLU A 56 9.32 20.72 -21.95
C GLU A 56 8.95 19.25 -21.62
N PHE A 57 9.86 18.32 -21.93
CA PHE A 57 9.74 16.90 -21.59
C PHE A 57 9.73 16.65 -20.07
N TYR A 58 10.50 17.44 -19.31
CA TYR A 58 10.51 17.38 -17.84
C TYR A 58 9.19 17.89 -17.26
N LEU A 59 8.61 18.94 -17.86
CA LEU A 59 7.33 19.49 -17.42
C LEU A 59 6.18 18.49 -17.58
N SER A 60 6.16 17.75 -18.70
CA SER A 60 5.17 16.69 -18.95
C SER A 60 5.30 15.53 -17.97
N GLY A 61 6.53 15.08 -17.67
CA GLY A 61 6.76 14.03 -16.67
C GLY A 61 6.30 14.45 -15.28
N ILE A 62 6.59 15.68 -14.88
CA ILE A 62 6.16 16.22 -13.58
C ILE A 62 4.63 16.28 -13.48
N SER A 63 3.92 16.67 -14.56
CA SER A 63 2.44 16.66 -14.56
C SER A 63 1.86 15.27 -14.37
N ASP A 64 2.44 14.23 -14.98
CA ASP A 64 1.98 12.85 -14.81
C ASP A 64 2.20 12.36 -13.37
N LEU A 65 3.35 12.70 -12.76
CA LEU A 65 3.62 12.40 -11.35
C LEU A 65 2.65 13.11 -10.41
N ILE A 66 2.34 14.38 -10.67
CA ILE A 66 1.35 15.15 -9.89
C ILE A 66 -0.02 14.49 -9.97
N LEU A 67 -0.46 14.14 -11.18
CA LEU A 67 -1.78 13.53 -11.39
C LEU A 67 -1.87 12.17 -10.70
N GLY A 68 -0.85 11.32 -10.85
CA GLY A 68 -0.79 10.02 -10.17
C GLY A 68 -0.81 10.16 -8.66
N CYS A 69 -0.10 11.14 -8.11
CA CYS A 69 -0.11 11.42 -6.68
C CYS A 69 -1.48 11.93 -6.18
N LEU A 70 -2.14 12.80 -6.94
CA LEU A 70 -3.49 13.28 -6.61
C LEU A 70 -4.51 12.14 -6.60
N LEU A 71 -4.50 11.30 -7.63
CA LEU A 71 -5.38 10.13 -7.73
C LEU A 71 -5.15 9.15 -6.57
N TYR A 72 -3.90 8.92 -6.18
CA TYR A 72 -3.57 8.11 -5.00
C TYR A 72 -4.24 8.65 -3.72
N TYR A 73 -4.12 9.95 -3.46
CA TYR A 73 -4.72 10.56 -2.26
C TYR A 73 -6.25 10.60 -2.30
N GLU A 74 -6.85 10.77 -3.47
CA GLU A 74 -8.30 10.70 -3.64
C GLU A 74 -8.81 9.29 -3.30
N ASN A 75 -8.17 8.26 -3.86
CA ASN A 75 -8.51 6.87 -3.58
C ASN A 75 -8.29 6.48 -2.10
N ILE A 76 -7.27 7.04 -1.43
CA ILE A 76 -7.14 6.86 0.04
C ILE A 76 -8.35 7.40 0.78
N LYS A 77 -8.87 8.57 0.39
CA LYS A 77 -10.06 9.15 1.02
C LYS A 77 -11.30 8.31 0.73
N GLU A 78 -11.42 7.75 -0.47
CA GLU A 78 -12.49 6.80 -0.79
C GLU A 78 -12.39 5.54 0.07
N CYS A 79 -11.20 4.97 0.25
CA CYS A 79 -10.98 3.86 1.17
C CYS A 79 -11.49 4.17 2.59
N GLU A 80 -11.23 5.38 3.11
CA GLU A 80 -11.70 5.81 4.43
C GLU A 80 -13.22 6.06 4.50
N LYS A 81 -13.82 6.48 3.38
CA LYS A 81 -15.25 6.77 3.27
C LYS A 81 -16.10 5.50 3.12
N GLU A 82 -15.64 4.55 2.31
CA GLU A 82 -16.35 3.30 2.01
C GLU A 82 -15.99 2.17 2.97
N GLY A 83 -14.76 2.18 3.49
CA GLY A 83 -14.28 1.17 4.40
C GLY A 83 -14.88 1.32 5.79
N ASN A 84 -15.65 0.32 6.23
CA ASN A 84 -16.03 0.24 7.63
C ASN A 84 -14.77 -0.06 8.48
N ARG A 85 -14.32 0.92 9.25
CA ARG A 85 -13.20 0.81 10.19
C ARG A 85 -13.38 -0.30 11.25
N TYR A 86 -14.62 -0.75 11.48
CA TYR A 86 -14.91 -1.80 12.46
C TYR A 86 -15.06 -3.19 11.83
N THR A 87 -15.05 -3.31 10.49
CA THR A 87 -15.09 -4.62 9.84
C THR A 87 -13.66 -5.18 9.72
N PRO A 88 -13.35 -6.31 10.35
CA PRO A 88 -12.03 -6.93 10.25
C PRO A 88 -11.79 -7.46 8.83
N ALA A 89 -10.55 -7.36 8.37
CA ALA A 89 -10.09 -7.87 7.08
C ALA A 89 -8.69 -8.48 7.19
N LEU A 90 -8.44 -9.46 6.32
CA LEU A 90 -7.12 -10.05 6.07
C LEU A 90 -6.60 -9.49 4.75
N TYR A 91 -5.37 -9.00 4.73
CA TYR A 91 -4.76 -8.41 3.54
C TYR A 91 -3.26 -8.68 3.49
N SER A 92 -2.66 -8.55 2.30
CA SER A 92 -1.22 -8.76 2.12
C SER A 92 -0.39 -7.67 2.81
N ARG A 93 0.75 -8.03 3.42
CA ARG A 93 1.77 -7.06 3.90
C ARG A 93 2.61 -6.47 2.78
N GLU A 94 2.69 -7.18 1.66
CA GLU A 94 3.45 -6.80 0.46
C GLU A 94 2.68 -5.81 -0.42
#